data_AF-V9FHP8-F1
#
_entry.id   AF-V9FHP8-F1
#
_cell.length_a   1.000
_cell.length_b   1.000
_cell.length_c   1.000
_cell.angle_alpha   90.00
_cell.angle_beta   90.00
_cell.angle_gamma   90.00
#
_symmetry.space_group_name_H-M   'P 1'
#
loop_
_entity.id
_entity.type
_entity.pdbx_description
1 polymer ?
#
loop_
_entity_poly.entity_id
_entity_poly.type
_entity_poly.pdbx_seq_one_letter_code
_entity_poly.pdbx_strand_id
1 'polypeptide(L)'
;MRANRDLTNPLMPWAAAFQGWLDNTLTPESRLSYSERKAHMIDWPNAPSTPDHFVPFVTAAGAGMEENKPAAEKLFGGWGMGHLSFASYAWGY
;
A
#
# COMPACT_ATOMS: atom_id res chain seq x y z
N MET A 1 -13.29 3.29 6.73
CA MET A 1 -13.27 3.58 8.19
C MET A 1 -11.82 3.92 8.58
N ARG A 2 -11.56 5.04 9.29
CA ARG A 2 -10.20 5.44 9.71
C ARG A 2 -9.97 4.97 11.14
N ALA A 3 -8.99 4.09 11.38
CA ALA A 3 -8.64 3.73 12.75
C ALA A 3 -8.12 4.98 13.50
N ASN A 4 -8.55 5.11 14.76
CA ASN A 4 -8.31 6.25 15.63
C ASN A 4 -6.80 6.56 15.71
N ARG A 5 -6.40 7.81 15.51
CA ARG A 5 -4.99 8.22 15.69
C ARG A 5 -4.61 7.95 17.14
N ASP A 6 -3.67 7.05 17.37
CA ASP A 6 -3.02 6.89 18.67
C ASP A 6 -2.26 8.18 18.99
N LEU A 7 -2.78 8.97 19.94
CA LEU A 7 -2.18 10.25 20.33
C LEU A 7 -0.86 10.09 21.10
N THR A 8 -0.57 8.88 21.59
CA THR A 8 0.66 8.59 22.34
C THR A 8 1.82 8.18 21.46
N ASN A 9 1.53 7.73 20.22
CA ASN A 9 2.53 7.32 19.25
C ASN A 9 2.32 8.09 17.93
N PRO A 10 2.98 9.25 17.75
CA PRO A 10 2.82 10.05 16.54
C PRO A 10 3.24 9.24 15.31
N LEU A 11 2.56 9.48 14.18
CA LEU A 11 2.89 8.83 12.91
C LEU A 11 4.32 9.21 12.49
N MET A 12 5.15 8.19 12.30
CA MET A 12 6.54 8.34 11.92
C MET A 12 6.63 8.78 10.44
N PRO A 13 7.49 9.75 10.09
CA PRO A 13 7.55 10.30 8.74
C PRO A 13 7.81 9.27 7.64
N TRP A 14 8.68 8.27 7.90
CA TRP A 14 8.96 7.21 6.92
C TRP A 14 7.75 6.31 6.72
N ALA A 15 6.94 6.05 7.75
CA ALA A 15 5.75 5.22 7.65
C ALA A 15 4.70 5.96 6.81
N ALA A 16 4.52 7.26 7.05
CA ALA A 16 3.68 8.10 6.22
C ALA A 16 4.16 8.13 4.74
N ALA A 17 5.48 8.23 4.51
CA ALA A 17 6.05 8.23 3.17
C ALA A 17 5.82 6.89 2.46
N PHE A 18 6.01 5.76 3.16
CA PHE A 18 5.77 4.43 2.60
C PHE A 18 4.29 4.22 2.24
N GLN A 19 3.38 4.64 3.11
CA GLN A 19 1.95 4.61 2.82
C GLN A 19 1.57 5.51 1.64
N GLY A 20 2.19 6.68 1.53
CA GLY A 20 2.02 7.58 0.40
C GLY A 20 2.54 6.97 -0.90
N TRP A 21 3.66 6.23 -0.85
CA TRP A 21 4.16 5.45 -1.98
C TRP A 21 3.15 4.39 -2.41
N LEU A 22 2.62 3.58 -1.48
CA LEU A 22 1.58 2.58 -1.79
C LEU A 22 0.35 3.21 -2.45
N ASP A 23 -0.14 4.32 -1.90
CA ASP A 23 -1.30 5.02 -2.45
C ASP A 23 -0.99 5.54 -3.87
N ASN A 24 0.14 6.22 -4.06
CA ASN A 24 0.56 6.77 -5.35
C ASN A 24 0.96 5.73 -6.39
N THR A 25 1.20 4.48 -5.99
CA THR A 25 1.51 3.37 -6.91
C THR A 25 0.25 2.58 -7.26
N LEU A 26 -0.66 2.34 -6.31
CA LEU A 26 -1.65 1.26 -6.46
C LEU A 26 -3.08 1.75 -6.63
N THR A 27 -3.40 3.00 -6.32
CA THR A 27 -4.79 3.50 -6.39
C THR A 27 -5.14 4.11 -7.76
N PRO A 28 -6.40 4.52 -8.01
CA PRO A 28 -6.80 5.21 -9.25
C PRO A 28 -6.11 6.57 -9.43
N GLU A 29 -5.62 7.18 -8.35
CA GLU A 29 -4.88 8.45 -8.38
C GLU A 29 -3.47 8.30 -8.95
N SER A 30 -2.96 7.07 -9.04
CA SER A 30 -1.65 6.80 -9.61
C SER A 30 -1.62 7.04 -11.12
N ARG A 31 -0.60 7.77 -11.57
CA ARG A 31 -0.33 8.05 -12.99
C ARG A 31 0.51 6.95 -13.67
N LEU A 32 0.83 5.88 -12.93
CA LEU A 32 1.66 4.79 -13.42
C LEU A 32 0.83 3.82 -14.27
N SER A 33 1.44 3.38 -15.36
CA SER A 33 0.98 2.24 -16.16
C SER A 33 1.05 0.93 -15.38
N TYR A 34 0.37 -0.10 -15.88
CA TYR A 34 0.42 -1.44 -15.30
C TYR A 34 1.87 -1.97 -15.15
N SER A 35 2.72 -1.80 -16.16
CA SER A 35 4.11 -2.27 -16.13
C SER A 35 4.95 -1.52 -15.10
N GLU A 36 4.78 -0.21 -14.96
CA GLU A 36 5.46 0.59 -13.94
C GLU A 36 5.02 0.19 -12.53
N ARG A 37 3.71 0.00 -12.30
CA ARG A 37 3.19 -0.49 -11.01
C ARG A 37 3.81 -1.84 -10.65
N LYS A 38 3.85 -2.77 -11.60
CA LYS A 38 4.47 -4.09 -11.41
C LYS A 38 5.97 -3.97 -11.07
N ALA A 39 6.71 -3.09 -11.75
CA ALA A 39 8.12 -2.85 -11.45
C ALA A 39 8.32 -2.34 -10.01
N HIS A 40 7.52 -1.35 -9.59
CA HIS A 40 7.54 -0.83 -8.22
C HIS A 40 7.21 -1.90 -7.17
N MET A 41 6.28 -2.80 -7.48
CA MET A 41 5.90 -3.88 -6.57
C MET A 41 6.97 -4.96 -6.40
N ILE A 42 7.80 -5.19 -7.41
CA ILE A 42 8.90 -6.16 -7.36
C ILE A 42 10.12 -5.58 -6.64
N ASP A 43 10.31 -4.25 -6.70
CA ASP A 43 11.40 -3.53 -6.03
C ASP A 43 11.17 -3.30 -4.52
N TRP A 44 10.17 -3.97 -3.95
CA TRP A 44 9.82 -3.86 -2.53
C TRP A 44 10.92 -4.20 -1.51
N PRO A 45 11.94 -5.06 -1.78
CA PRO A 45 13.03 -5.29 -0.83
C PRO A 45 13.81 -4.03 -0.47
N ASN A 46 13.72 -2.99 -1.31
CA ASN A 46 14.32 -1.68 -1.06
C ASN A 46 13.38 -0.70 -0.33
N ALA A 47 12.13 -1.10 -0.09
CA ALA A 47 11.15 -0.30 0.66
C ALA A 47 11.19 -0.62 2.16
N PRO A 48 10.88 0.34 3.05
CA PRO A 48 10.90 0.16 4.51
C PRO A 48 9.71 -0.70 4.96
N SER A 49 9.80 -2.02 4.73
CA SER A 49 8.78 -3.01 5.03
C SER A 49 9.39 -4.26 5.65
N THR A 50 8.57 -5.10 6.30
CA THR A 50 8.99 -6.43 6.72
C THR A 50 8.47 -7.48 5.73
N PRO A 51 9.31 -8.43 5.29
CA PRO A 51 8.93 -9.44 4.29
C PRO A 51 7.64 -10.21 4.63
N ASP A 52 7.48 -10.58 5.90
CA ASP A 52 6.38 -11.40 6.39
C ASP A 52 5.00 -10.71 6.29
N HIS A 53 4.97 -9.38 6.37
CA HIS A 53 3.74 -8.59 6.23
C HIS A 53 3.54 -8.07 4.81
N PHE A 54 4.63 -7.82 4.07
CA PHE A 54 4.55 -7.21 2.75
C PHE A 54 4.43 -8.21 1.59
N VAL A 55 5.02 -9.41 1.71
CA VAL A 55 4.89 -10.45 0.66
C VAL A 55 3.44 -10.85 0.39
N PRO A 56 2.56 -11.07 1.39
CA PRO A 56 1.15 -11.34 1.14
C PRO A 56 0.45 -10.23 0.34
N PHE A 57 0.82 -8.97 0.60
CA PHE A 57 0.32 -7.83 -0.14
C PHE A 57 0.77 -7.84 -1.61
N VAL A 58 2.05 -8.16 -1.86
CA VAL A 58 2.58 -8.31 -3.21
C VAL A 58 1.88 -9.43 -3.97
N THR A 59 1.63 -10.57 -3.30
CA THR A 59 0.87 -11.68 -3.87
C THR A 59 -0.55 -11.26 -4.26
N ALA A 60 -1.27 -10.55 -3.38
CA ALA A 60 -2.64 -10.10 -3.66
C ALA A 60 -2.71 -9.16 -4.86
N ALA A 61 -1.81 -8.17 -4.94
CA ALA A 61 -1.77 -7.27 -6.08
C ALA A 61 -1.35 -7.97 -7.38
N GLY A 62 -0.40 -8.92 -7.30
CA GLY A 62 0.00 -9.74 -8.45
C GLY A 62 -1.15 -10.61 -9.00
N ALA A 63 -2.08 -11.01 -8.14
CA ALA A 63 -3.28 -11.76 -8.53
C ALA A 63 -4.42 -10.85 -9.04
N GLY A 64 -4.50 -9.62 -8.54
CA GLY A 64 -5.65 -8.74 -8.77
C GLY A 64 -5.45 -7.62 -9.79
N MET A 65 -4.21 -7.18 -10.05
CA MET A 65 -3.94 -6.15 -11.05
C MET A 65 -4.14 -6.72 -12.46
N GLU A 66 -4.94 -6.02 -13.28
CA GLU A 66 -5.13 -6.32 -14.69
C GLU A 66 -4.60 -5.17 -15.57
N GLU A 67 -4.17 -5.45 -16.80
CA GLU A 67 -3.62 -4.42 -17.71
C GLU A 67 -4.60 -3.26 -17.97
N ASN A 68 -5.88 -3.59 -18.13
CA ASN A 68 -6.97 -2.63 -18.37
C ASN A 68 -7.54 -2.02 -17.07
N LYS A 69 -7.28 -2.62 -15.91
CA LYS A 69 -7.75 -2.15 -14.59
C LYS A 69 -6.71 -2.43 -13.50
N PRO A 70 -5.57 -1.73 -13.51
CA PRO A 70 -4.45 -2.02 -12.60
C PRO A 70 -4.63 -1.42 -11.21
N ALA A 71 -5.60 -0.52 -11.03
CA ALA A 71 -5.80 0.20 -9.79
C ALA A 71 -6.59 -0.61 -8.76
N ALA A 72 -6.18 -0.47 -7.51
CA ALA A 72 -6.80 -1.01 -6.31
C ALA A 72 -7.74 0.02 -5.67
N GLU A 73 -8.78 -0.43 -4.97
CA GLU A 73 -9.58 0.41 -4.10
C GLU A 73 -9.03 0.32 -2.68
N LYS A 74 -8.80 1.49 -2.08
CA LYS A 74 -8.41 1.56 -0.67
C LYS A 74 -9.64 1.47 0.22
N LEU A 75 -9.86 0.31 0.80
CA LEU A 75 -11.02 0.01 1.66
C LEU A 75 -10.88 0.61 3.06
N PHE A 76 -9.69 0.45 3.64
CA PHE A 76 -9.40 0.83 5.01
C PHE A 76 -8.07 1.59 5.10
N GLY A 77 -7.94 2.36 6.18
CA GLY A 77 -6.72 3.05 6.52
C GLY A 77 -6.69 3.33 8.02
N GLY A 78 -5.53 3.69 8.52
CA GLY A 78 -5.32 3.87 9.95
C GLY A 78 -3.94 3.42 10.36
N TRP A 79 -3.60 3.72 11.60
CA TRP A 79 -2.27 3.52 12.13
C TRP A 79 -2.33 3.03 13.58
N GLY A 80 -1.48 2.06 13.92
CA GLY A 80 -1.14 1.68 15.28
C GLY A 80 0.32 2.01 15.58
N MET A 81 0.64 2.32 16.84
CA MET A 81 2.02 2.47 17.32
C MET A 81 2.89 3.44 16.49
N GLY A 82 2.29 4.41 15.79
CA GLY A 82 3.00 5.37 14.95
C GLY A 82 3.59 4.83 13.63
N HIS A 83 3.46 3.54 13.30
CA HIS A 83 4.10 2.95 12.11
C HIS A 83 3.42 1.67 11.57
N LEU A 84 2.53 1.05 12.33
CA LEU A 84 1.78 -0.14 11.91
C LEU A 84 0.57 0.30 11.07
N SER A 85 0.64 0.13 9.74
CA SER A 85 -0.47 0.49 8.85
C SER A 85 -1.59 -0.54 8.91
N PHE A 86 -2.84 -0.06 8.93
CA PHE A 86 -4.05 -0.87 8.70
C PHE A 86 -4.67 -0.60 7.32
N ALA A 87 -3.87 -0.10 6.38
CA ALA A 87 -4.34 0.09 5.02
C ALA A 87 -4.69 -1.26 4.38
N SER A 88 -5.84 -1.31 3.72
CA SER A 88 -6.30 -2.50 3.00
C SER A 88 -6.75 -2.10 1.61
N TYR A 89 -6.35 -2.91 0.64
CA TYR A 89 -6.58 -2.67 -0.77
C TYR A 89 -7.24 -3.88 -1.38
N ALA A 90 -8.20 -3.64 -2.26
CA ALA A 90 -8.83 -4.67 -3.07
C ALA A 90 -8.54 -4.44 -4.54
N TRP A 91 -8.67 -5.51 -5.32
CA TRP A 91 -8.66 -5.53 -6.79
C TRP A 91 -9.77 -6.49 -7.25
N GLY A 92 -10.19 -6.41 -8.52
CA GLY A 92 -11.15 -7.36 -9.10
C GLY A 92 -12.63 -7.16 -8.70
N TYR A 93 -12.98 -5.98 -8.22
CA TYR A 93 -14.37 -5.53 -7.96
C TYR A 93 -14.87 -4.61 -9.07
#